data_AF-A0A6F8V8X9-F1
#
_entry.id   AF-A0A6F8V8X9-F1
#
_cell.length_a   1.000
_cell.length_b   1.000
_cell.length_c   1.000
_cell.angle_alpha   90.00
_cell.angle_beta   90.00
_cell.angle_gamma   90.00
#
_symmetry.space_group_name_H-M   'P 1'
#
loop_
_entity.id
_entity.type
_entity.pdbx_description
1 polymer ?
#
loop_
_entity_poly.entity_id
_entity_poly.type
_entity_poly.pdbx_seq_one_letter_code
_entity_poly.pdbx_strand_id
1 'polypeptide(L)'
;MAELSALDTLRRVATPEGCELTLRLAGPVVRARAWLIDAVARWMILVIALVVLSRLGGFGYGLAAIAYFVVGILYPILFEVYWNGQSPGKRLSGLRVLRDDGTPIDWSAATARNLLRFVDALPLGYATALAAMWINPDGKRLGDILAGTVVTYTASANGKTKPVETRRHGIPEAPPFPLTQEEQRALLEFHQRAPLLTEERAEELAQLALPLTAGLEGGAARARLDRIAEYHMGVALRERSQ
;
A
#
# COMPACT_ATOMS: atom_id res chain seq x y z
N MET A 1 19.02 20.75 7.30
CA MET A 1 17.85 20.10 6.64
C MET A 1 18.11 18.62 6.27
N ALA A 2 19.10 17.93 6.86
CA ALA A 2 19.42 16.53 6.55
C ALA A 2 18.87 15.50 7.57
N GLU A 3 18.33 15.95 8.72
CA GLU A 3 18.00 15.03 9.83
C GLU A 3 16.60 14.41 9.79
N LEU A 4 15.62 14.98 9.07
CA LEU A 4 14.27 14.42 9.01
C LEU A 4 14.10 13.31 7.95
N SER A 5 15.08 13.14 7.05
CA SER A 5 15.07 12.12 6.00
C SER A 5 15.28 10.70 6.55
N ALA A 6 16.11 10.56 7.60
CA ALA A 6 16.51 9.25 8.13
C ALA A 6 15.40 8.50 8.88
N LEU A 7 14.34 9.20 9.31
CA LEU A 7 13.17 8.60 9.97
C LEU A 7 12.00 8.37 9.00
N ASP A 8 12.12 8.83 7.76
CA ASP A 8 11.09 8.64 6.77
C ASP A 8 11.15 7.21 6.23
N THR A 9 10.02 6.51 6.29
CA THR A 9 9.90 5.14 5.76
C THR A 9 9.47 5.13 4.29
N LEU A 10 9.41 6.30 3.67
CA LEU A 10 9.07 6.48 2.27
C LEU A 10 10.28 6.23 1.37
N ARG A 11 10.18 5.19 0.53
CA ARG A 11 11.16 4.83 -0.48
C ARG A 11 10.59 5.13 -1.86
N ARG A 12 11.24 6.00 -2.63
CA ARG A 12 10.91 6.24 -4.04
C ARG A 12 11.52 5.16 -4.91
N VAL A 13 10.71 4.58 -5.78
CA VAL A 13 11.10 3.49 -6.67
C VAL A 13 10.50 3.76 -8.05
N ALA A 14 11.33 3.73 -9.08
CA ALA A 14 10.88 3.74 -10.46
C ALA A 14 10.41 2.33 -10.83
N THR A 15 9.15 2.21 -11.26
CA THR A 15 8.61 0.93 -11.73
C THR A 15 9.01 0.69 -13.20
N PRO A 16 8.93 -0.55 -13.69
CA PRO A 16 9.24 -0.88 -15.09
C PRO A 16 8.37 -0.11 -16.10
N GLU A 17 7.19 0.35 -15.69
CA GLU A 17 6.27 1.15 -16.49
C GLU A 17 6.67 2.64 -16.57
N GLY A 18 7.79 3.04 -15.94
CA GLY A 18 8.33 4.39 -15.98
C GLY A 18 7.65 5.36 -15.01
N CYS A 19 6.87 4.86 -14.04
CA CYS A 19 6.24 5.66 -13.00
C CYS A 19 7.06 5.65 -11.70
N GLU A 20 7.17 6.79 -11.02
CA GLU A 20 7.73 6.83 -9.68
C GLU A 20 6.66 6.49 -8.64
N LEU A 21 6.83 5.37 -7.95
CA LEU A 21 6.03 5.01 -6.79
C LEU A 21 6.77 5.37 -5.50
N THR A 22 6.03 5.93 -4.55
CA THR A 22 6.53 6.12 -3.18
C THR A 22 5.99 5.00 -2.30
N LEU A 23 6.87 4.08 -1.90
CA LEU A 23 6.56 2.92 -1.09
C LEU A 23 6.81 3.23 0.39
N ARG A 24 5.80 3.07 1.25
CA ARG A 24 5.98 3.17 2.70
C ARG A 24 6.40 1.81 3.26
N LEU A 25 7.64 1.69 3.69
CA LEU A 25 8.24 0.47 4.22
C LEU A 25 7.68 0.14 5.61
N ALA A 26 7.46 -1.15 5.86
CA ALA A 26 6.93 -1.65 7.12
C ALA A 26 8.06 -1.93 8.13
N GLY A 27 7.97 -1.34 9.32
CA GLY A 27 8.92 -1.58 10.41
C GLY A 27 8.85 -2.99 11.02
N PRO A 28 9.82 -3.35 11.88
CA PRO A 28 9.95 -4.68 12.44
C PRO A 28 8.77 -5.08 13.35
N VAL A 29 8.18 -4.15 14.10
CA VAL A 29 7.09 -4.42 15.04
C VAL A 29 5.82 -4.92 14.35
N VAL A 30 5.38 -4.24 13.28
CA VAL A 30 4.16 -4.63 12.54
C VAL A 30 4.39 -5.95 11.79
N ARG A 31 5.62 -6.17 11.29
CA ARG A 31 6.03 -7.46 10.72
C ARG A 31 6.01 -8.59 11.76
N ALA A 32 6.47 -8.34 13.00
CA ALA A 32 6.42 -9.31 14.09
C ALA A 32 4.97 -9.67 14.46
N ARG A 33 4.07 -8.68 14.51
CA ARG A 33 2.62 -8.92 14.71
C ARG A 33 2.04 -9.79 13.61
N ALA A 34 2.32 -9.48 12.35
CA ALA A 34 1.87 -10.29 11.21
C ALA A 34 2.40 -11.73 11.31
N TRP A 35 3.67 -11.91 11.65
CA TRP A 35 4.29 -13.21 11.86
C TRP A 35 3.63 -14.01 12.99
N LEU A 36 3.28 -13.34 14.10
CA LEU A 36 2.61 -13.98 15.24
C LEU A 36 1.22 -14.51 14.85
N ILE A 37 0.44 -13.71 14.11
CA ILE A 37 -0.88 -14.14 13.61
C ILE A 37 -0.73 -15.37 12.70
N ASP A 38 0.23 -15.33 11.77
CA ASP A 38 0.49 -16.48 10.91
C ASP A 38 1.03 -17.68 11.69
N ALA A 39 1.80 -17.47 12.77
CA ALA A 39 2.28 -18.54 13.64
C ALA A 39 1.12 -19.23 14.36
N VAL A 40 0.17 -18.47 14.90
CA VAL A 40 -1.05 -19.02 15.51
C VAL A 40 -1.88 -19.81 14.48
N ALA A 41 -2.08 -19.26 13.28
CA ALA A 41 -2.82 -19.93 12.22
C ALA A 41 -2.17 -21.28 11.82
N ARG A 42 -0.85 -21.28 11.61
CA ARG A 42 -0.10 -22.51 11.30
C ARG A 42 -0.13 -23.51 12.45
N TRP A 43 0.02 -23.04 13.69
CA TRP A 43 -0.05 -23.90 14.86
C TRP A 43 -1.41 -24.58 14.99
N MET A 44 -2.51 -23.84 14.79
CA MET A 44 -3.87 -24.40 14.79
C MET A 44 -4.05 -25.46 13.69
N ILE A 45 -3.59 -25.19 12.46
CA ILE A 45 -3.64 -26.16 11.35
C ILE A 45 -2.90 -27.45 11.73
N LEU A 46 -1.71 -27.31 12.32
CA LEU A 46 -0.87 -28.46 12.70
C LEU A 46 -1.43 -29.26 13.87
N VAL A 47 -2.01 -28.59 14.87
CA VAL A 47 -2.68 -29.27 15.99
C VAL A 47 -3.89 -30.04 15.50
N ILE A 48 -4.72 -29.44 14.65
CA ILE A 48 -5.88 -30.13 14.06
C ILE A 48 -5.42 -31.33 13.22
N ALA A 49 -4.41 -31.14 12.37
CA ALA A 49 -3.83 -32.23 11.59
C ALA A 49 -3.30 -33.34 12.49
N LEU A 50 -2.58 -33.02 13.57
CA LEU A 50 -2.07 -34.02 14.51
C LEU A 50 -3.19 -34.78 15.21
N VAL A 51 -4.24 -34.10 15.70
CA VAL A 51 -5.37 -34.73 16.39
C VAL A 51 -6.14 -35.68 15.45
N VAL A 52 -6.33 -35.29 14.19
CA VAL A 52 -7.02 -36.11 13.19
C VAL A 52 -6.14 -37.28 12.77
N LEU A 53 -4.88 -37.02 12.44
CA LEU A 53 -3.97 -38.02 11.90
C LEU A 53 -3.51 -39.03 12.95
N SER A 54 -3.34 -38.62 14.21
CA SER A 54 -2.99 -39.53 15.31
C SER A 54 -3.99 -40.67 15.51
N ARG A 55 -5.23 -40.54 15.00
CA ARG A 55 -6.21 -41.65 14.97
C ARG A 55 -5.77 -42.83 14.09
N LEU A 56 -4.80 -42.62 13.20
CA LEU A 56 -4.19 -43.64 12.35
C LEU A 56 -2.98 -44.33 13.02
N GLY A 57 -2.70 -44.06 14.30
CA GLY A 57 -1.58 -44.63 15.03
C GLY A 57 -0.22 -44.16 14.51
N GLY A 58 0.77 -45.06 14.47
CA GLY A 58 2.16 -44.75 14.05
C GLY A 58 2.27 -44.11 12.66
N PHE A 59 1.45 -44.56 11.70
CA PHE A 59 1.39 -43.99 10.35
C PHE A 59 0.92 -42.52 10.37
N GLY A 60 -0.02 -42.20 11.26
CA GLY A 60 -0.53 -40.85 11.48
C GLY A 60 0.53 -39.85 11.89
N TYR A 61 1.44 -40.25 12.78
CA TYR A 61 2.56 -39.40 13.20
C TYR A 61 3.53 -39.10 12.05
N GLY A 62 3.79 -40.08 11.17
CA GLY A 62 4.57 -39.86 9.95
C GLY A 62 3.92 -38.82 9.03
N LEU A 63 2.61 -38.93 8.81
CA LEU A 63 1.88 -37.96 7.99
C LEU A 63 1.80 -36.57 8.64
N ALA A 64 1.70 -36.50 9.97
CA ALA A 64 1.76 -35.23 10.71
C ALA A 64 3.14 -34.55 10.60
N ALA A 65 4.23 -35.32 10.59
CA ALA A 65 5.58 -34.78 10.35
C ALA A 65 5.73 -34.19 8.93
N ILE A 66 5.16 -34.87 7.92
CA ILE A 66 5.10 -34.33 6.54
C ILE A 66 4.28 -33.03 6.52
N ALA A 67 3.12 -33.02 7.18
CA ALA A 67 2.27 -31.83 7.27
C ALA A 67 3.01 -30.65 7.94
N TYR A 68 3.81 -30.93 8.99
CA TYR A 68 4.67 -29.92 9.63
C TYR A 68 5.64 -29.28 8.64
N PHE A 69 6.34 -30.08 7.84
CA PHE A 69 7.27 -29.58 6.82
C PHE A 69 6.54 -28.77 5.74
N VAL A 70 5.44 -29.30 5.23
CA VAL A 70 4.63 -28.66 4.18
C VAL A 70 4.08 -27.32 4.67
N VAL A 71 3.45 -27.27 5.83
CA VAL A 71 2.91 -26.02 6.39
C VAL A 71 4.03 -25.06 6.79
N GLY A 72 5.21 -25.55 7.20
CA GLY A 72 6.34 -24.71 7.55
C GLY A 72 6.93 -23.93 6.37
N ILE A 73 6.98 -24.57 5.19
CA ILE A 73 7.64 -24.06 3.98
C ILE A 73 6.65 -23.56 2.94
N LEU A 74 5.68 -24.39 2.56
CA LEU A 74 4.76 -24.09 1.46
C LEU A 74 3.71 -23.03 1.86
N TYR A 75 3.22 -23.02 3.11
CA TYR A 75 2.24 -22.02 3.55
C TYR A 75 2.64 -20.57 3.19
N PRO A 76 3.82 -20.05 3.64
CA PRO A 76 4.17 -18.67 3.33
C PRO A 76 4.41 -18.44 1.83
N ILE A 77 4.99 -19.42 1.12
CA ILE A 77 5.26 -19.30 -0.33
C ILE A 77 3.95 -19.21 -1.11
N LEU A 78 3.02 -20.14 -0.85
CA LEU A 78 1.73 -20.19 -1.54
C LEU A 78 0.93 -18.90 -1.30
N PHE A 79 0.83 -18.44 -0.06
CA PHE A 79 0.10 -17.22 0.22
C PHE A 79 0.78 -15.97 -0.37
N GLU A 80 2.11 -15.91 -0.37
CA GLU A 80 2.81 -14.79 -0.99
C GLU A 80 2.65 -14.76 -2.51
N VAL A 81 2.60 -15.91 -3.18
CA VAL A 81 2.41 -15.94 -4.64
C VAL A 81 0.93 -15.75 -5.01
N TYR A 82 0.02 -16.50 -4.41
CA TYR A 82 -1.40 -16.48 -4.79
C TYR A 82 -2.19 -15.30 -4.25
N TRP A 83 -1.73 -14.67 -3.15
CA TRP A 83 -2.45 -13.55 -2.53
C TRP A 83 -1.78 -12.19 -2.74
N ASN A 84 -1.03 -12.03 -3.84
CA ASN A 84 -0.33 -10.79 -4.17
C ASN A 84 0.57 -10.32 -3.02
N GLY A 85 1.46 -11.19 -2.55
CA GLY A 85 2.44 -10.89 -1.50
C GLY A 85 1.89 -10.83 -0.08
N GLN A 86 0.76 -11.47 0.20
CA GLN A 86 0.07 -11.35 1.50
C GLN A 86 -0.23 -12.72 2.13
N SER A 87 0.30 -12.96 3.32
CA SER A 87 -0.25 -13.99 4.21
C SER A 87 -1.46 -13.46 4.98
N PRO A 88 -2.30 -14.33 5.58
CA PRO A 88 -3.40 -13.89 6.44
C PRO A 88 -2.99 -12.88 7.51
N GLY A 89 -1.87 -13.13 8.21
CA GLY A 89 -1.35 -12.20 9.22
C GLY A 89 -0.87 -10.87 8.63
N LYS A 90 -0.24 -10.89 7.46
CA LYS A 90 0.15 -9.67 6.74
C LYS A 90 -1.06 -8.88 6.28
N ARG A 91 -2.08 -9.55 5.74
CA ARG A 91 -3.32 -8.91 5.29
C ARG A 91 -4.06 -8.23 6.44
N LEU A 92 -4.17 -8.90 7.59
CA LEU A 92 -4.75 -8.32 8.81
C LEU A 92 -3.94 -7.14 9.36
N SER A 93 -2.62 -7.18 9.17
CA SER A 93 -1.73 -6.06 9.52
C SER A 93 -1.63 -5.00 8.42
N GLY A 94 -2.34 -5.17 7.30
CA GLY A 94 -2.33 -4.23 6.20
C GLY A 94 -1.00 -4.16 5.44
N LEU A 95 -0.23 -5.25 5.42
CA LEU A 95 1.09 -5.35 4.82
C LEU A 95 1.06 -6.16 3.52
N ARG A 96 1.97 -5.85 2.60
CA ARG A 96 2.20 -6.62 1.36
C ARG A 96 3.70 -6.73 1.08
N VAL A 97 4.12 -7.86 0.52
CA VAL A 97 5.47 -8.04 -0.04
C VAL A 97 5.46 -7.67 -1.53
N LEU A 98 6.41 -6.86 -1.94
CA LEU A 98 6.67 -6.49 -3.33
C LEU A 98 8.14 -6.74 -3.67
N ARG A 99 8.48 -6.76 -4.95
CA ARG A 99 9.88 -6.64 -5.37
C ARG A 99 10.40 -5.22 -5.13
N ASP A 100 11.71 -5.08 -5.20
CA ASP A 100 12.39 -3.80 -4.99
C ASP A 100 11.97 -2.69 -5.97
N ASP A 101 11.49 -3.07 -7.14
CA ASP A 101 10.92 -2.21 -8.19
C ASP A 101 9.41 -1.92 -7.99
N GLY A 102 8.81 -2.42 -6.91
CA GLY A 102 7.38 -2.29 -6.62
C GLY A 102 6.47 -3.28 -7.36
N THR A 103 7.03 -4.16 -8.19
CA THR A 103 6.23 -5.14 -8.94
C THR A 103 5.74 -6.29 -8.05
N PRO A 104 4.70 -7.03 -8.48
CA PRO A 104 4.24 -8.22 -7.79
C PRO A 104 5.35 -9.25 -7.67
N ILE A 105 5.31 -9.94 -6.55
CA ILE A 105 6.24 -11.00 -6.23
C ILE A 105 6.00 -12.26 -7.09
N ASP A 106 7.09 -12.88 -7.52
CA ASP A 106 7.13 -14.17 -8.21
C ASP A 106 7.55 -15.34 -7.30
N TRP A 107 7.44 -16.56 -7.85
CA TRP A 107 7.78 -17.81 -7.15
C TRP A 107 9.23 -17.87 -6.68
N SER A 108 10.19 -17.36 -7.47
CA SER A 108 11.61 -17.47 -7.14
C SER A 108 11.94 -16.61 -5.93
N ALA A 109 11.47 -15.35 -5.92
CA ALA A 109 11.62 -14.44 -4.80
C ALA A 109 10.88 -14.93 -3.54
N ALA A 110 9.67 -15.50 -3.69
CA ALA A 110 8.92 -16.08 -2.58
C ALA A 110 9.67 -17.25 -1.93
N THR A 111 10.23 -18.13 -2.75
CA THR A 111 10.93 -19.32 -2.29
C THR A 111 12.25 -18.94 -1.64
N ALA A 112 13.06 -18.10 -2.29
CA ALA A 112 14.36 -17.67 -1.77
C ALA A 112 14.24 -17.01 -0.38
N ARG A 113 13.28 -16.09 -0.20
CA ARG A 113 13.12 -15.44 1.11
C ARG A 113 12.61 -16.37 2.20
N ASN A 114 11.76 -17.33 1.84
CA ASN A 114 11.16 -18.24 2.82
C ASN A 114 12.10 -19.39 3.20
N LEU A 115 13.02 -19.78 2.32
CA LEU A 115 14.13 -20.68 2.67
C LEU A 115 15.11 -20.00 3.63
N LEU A 116 15.47 -18.74 3.39
CA LEU A 116 16.31 -17.99 4.34
C LEU A 116 15.63 -17.71 5.68
N ARG A 117 14.32 -17.94 5.80
CA ARG A 117 13.63 -17.85 7.10
C ARG A 117 14.19 -18.83 8.14
N PHE A 118 14.77 -19.96 7.72
CA PHE A 118 15.44 -20.89 8.62
C PHE A 118 16.76 -20.32 9.15
N VAL A 119 17.50 -19.60 8.32
CA VAL A 119 18.72 -18.89 8.71
C VAL A 119 18.38 -17.72 9.63
N ASP A 120 17.37 -16.94 9.25
CA ASP A 120 16.81 -15.85 10.06
C ASP A 120 16.38 -16.33 11.45
N ALA A 121 15.95 -17.58 11.62
CA ALA A 121 15.53 -18.11 12.92
C ALA A 121 16.72 -18.38 13.88
N LEU A 122 17.96 -18.37 13.38
CA LEU A 122 19.19 -18.63 14.14
C LEU A 122 19.98 -17.34 14.37
N PRO A 123 20.72 -17.17 15.48
CA PRO A 123 20.54 -17.76 16.80
C PRO A 123 19.43 -17.02 17.58
N LEU A 124 18.84 -17.65 18.60
CA LEU A 124 17.86 -17.03 19.51
C LEU A 124 16.49 -16.66 18.89
N GLY A 125 16.01 -17.39 17.88
CA GLY A 125 14.61 -17.31 17.45
C GLY A 125 14.26 -15.96 16.80
N TYR A 126 14.93 -15.62 15.70
CA TYR A 126 14.77 -14.39 14.90
C TYR A 126 15.66 -13.19 15.26
N ALA A 127 16.69 -13.35 16.08
CA ALA A 127 17.60 -12.25 16.39
C ALA A 127 18.38 -11.74 15.15
N THR A 128 18.78 -12.63 14.24
CA THR A 128 19.45 -12.22 12.98
C THR A 128 18.52 -11.44 12.07
N ALA A 129 17.26 -11.84 11.96
CA ALA A 129 16.26 -11.08 11.20
C ALA A 129 16.09 -9.68 11.78
N LEU A 130 15.99 -9.55 13.11
CA LEU A 130 15.84 -8.26 13.77
C LEU A 130 17.08 -7.39 13.60
N ALA A 131 18.27 -7.96 13.77
CA ALA A 131 19.54 -7.26 13.55
C ALA A 131 19.66 -6.77 12.10
N ALA A 132 19.37 -7.62 11.12
CA ALA A 132 19.37 -7.23 9.71
C ALA A 132 18.37 -6.11 9.42
N MET A 133 17.16 -6.18 9.97
CA MET A 133 16.15 -5.12 9.82
C MET A 133 16.54 -3.81 10.51
N TRP A 134 17.32 -3.84 11.59
CA TRP A 134 17.80 -2.63 12.25
C TRP A 134 18.99 -1.98 11.54
N ILE A 135 19.88 -2.80 10.98
CA ILE A 135 21.07 -2.30 10.27
C ILE A 135 20.70 -1.77 8.89
N ASN A 136 19.69 -2.35 8.25
CA ASN A 136 19.29 -1.98 6.90
C ASN A 136 18.30 -0.79 6.93
N PRO A 137 18.58 0.33 6.24
CA PRO A 137 17.67 1.48 6.19
C PRO A 137 16.31 1.16 5.56
N ASP A 138 16.23 0.14 4.68
CA ASP A 138 14.97 -0.33 4.11
C ASP A 138 14.21 -1.30 5.05
N GLY A 139 14.73 -1.58 6.24
CA GLY A 139 14.14 -2.52 7.19
C GLY A 139 14.02 -3.94 6.64
N LYS A 140 14.95 -4.38 5.78
CA LYS A 140 14.96 -5.72 5.16
C LYS A 140 15.66 -6.73 6.05
N ARG A 141 15.07 -7.92 6.20
CA ARG A 141 15.78 -9.10 6.76
C ARG A 141 16.65 -9.76 5.69
N LEU A 142 17.52 -10.70 6.08
CA LEU A 142 18.43 -11.40 5.16
C LEU A 142 17.69 -12.04 3.99
N GLY A 143 16.56 -12.72 4.27
CA GLY A 143 15.71 -13.29 3.22
C GLY A 143 15.18 -12.27 2.22
N ASP A 144 14.83 -11.07 2.69
CA ASP A 144 14.28 -10.01 1.84
C ASP A 144 15.38 -9.35 1.00
N ILE A 145 16.61 -9.23 1.55
CA ILE A 145 17.79 -8.73 0.84
C ILE A 145 18.17 -9.68 -0.31
N LEU A 146 18.28 -10.98 -0.02
CA LEU A 146 18.65 -11.97 -1.03
C LEU A 146 17.59 -12.06 -2.15
N ALA A 147 16.31 -12.00 -1.79
CA ALA A 147 15.21 -12.10 -2.74
C ALA A 147 14.88 -10.79 -3.47
N GLY A 148 15.60 -9.68 -3.17
CA GLY A 148 15.34 -8.37 -3.79
C GLY A 148 13.92 -7.86 -3.51
N THR A 149 13.45 -8.00 -2.27
CA THR A 149 12.06 -7.71 -1.90
C THR A 149 11.92 -6.75 -0.72
N VAL A 150 10.78 -6.08 -0.68
CA VAL A 150 10.39 -5.14 0.38
C VAL A 150 9.00 -5.46 0.90
N VAL A 151 8.76 -5.12 2.16
CA VAL A 151 7.42 -5.18 2.74
C VAL A 151 6.92 -3.77 2.94
N THR A 152 5.76 -3.48 2.38
CA THR A 152 5.14 -2.16 2.35
C THR A 152 3.77 -2.20 3.01
N TYR A 153 3.30 -1.04 3.45
CA TYR A 153 1.90 -0.87 3.82
C TYR A 153 1.02 -0.87 2.58
N THR A 154 -0.11 -1.57 2.66
CA THR A 154 -1.17 -1.50 1.64
C THR A 154 -1.94 -0.20 1.77
N ALA A 155 -2.49 0.29 0.65
CA ALA A 155 -3.27 1.53 0.61
C ALA A 155 -4.47 1.53 1.59
N SER A 156 -5.04 0.35 1.91
CA SER A 156 -6.15 0.24 2.87
C SER A 156 -5.72 0.41 4.33
N ALA A 157 -4.43 0.22 4.64
CA ALA A 157 -3.91 0.24 6.02
C ALA A 157 -3.44 1.65 6.43
N ASN A 158 -3.00 2.44 5.45
CA ASN A 158 -2.83 3.87 5.60
C ASN A 158 -4.22 4.52 5.57
N GLY A 159 -4.75 4.85 6.74
CA GLY A 159 -6.09 5.39 6.89
C GLY A 159 -6.45 6.44 5.83
N LYS A 160 -7.63 6.26 5.23
CA LYS A 160 -8.44 7.32 4.64
C LYS A 160 -7.70 8.29 3.71
N THR A 161 -6.88 7.83 2.77
CA THR A 161 -7.10 8.37 1.43
C THR A 161 -8.35 7.67 0.93
N LYS A 162 -9.52 8.23 1.29
CA LYS A 162 -10.67 8.00 0.42
C LYS A 162 -10.12 8.32 -0.98
N PRO A 163 -10.33 7.46 -1.99
CA PRO A 163 -10.19 7.91 -3.36
C PRO A 163 -10.83 9.30 -3.38
N VAL A 164 -10.19 10.29 -3.99
CA VAL A 164 -10.89 11.55 -4.25
C VAL A 164 -12.11 11.12 -5.03
N GLU A 165 -13.23 10.93 -4.32
CA GLU A 165 -14.53 10.77 -4.90
C GLU A 165 -14.65 12.11 -5.57
N THR A 166 -14.42 12.11 -6.88
CA THR A 166 -14.86 13.16 -7.77
C THR A 166 -16.37 13.14 -7.63
N ARG A 167 -16.85 13.73 -6.53
CA ARG A 167 -18.24 14.04 -6.28
C ARG A 167 -18.54 14.92 -7.48
N ARG A 168 -19.16 14.37 -8.54
CA ARG A 168 -19.43 15.15 -9.73
C ARG A 168 -20.32 16.31 -9.31
N HIS A 169 -19.83 17.53 -9.43
CA HIS A 169 -20.57 18.72 -8.98
C HIS A 169 -21.62 19.16 -10.02
N GLY A 170 -21.84 18.37 -11.06
CA GLY A 170 -22.87 18.54 -12.08
C GLY A 170 -22.34 18.21 -13.49
N ILE A 171 -22.87 18.91 -14.49
CA ILE A 171 -22.39 18.83 -15.88
C ILE A 171 -21.19 19.79 -16.00
N PRO A 172 -20.02 19.34 -16.50
CA PRO A 172 -18.87 20.23 -16.70
C PRO A 172 -19.25 21.49 -17.48
N GLU A 173 -18.82 22.64 -16.99
CA GLU A 173 -19.19 23.96 -17.51
C GLU A 173 -17.94 24.65 -18.07
N ALA A 174 -17.99 25.11 -19.33
CA ALA A 174 -16.88 25.88 -19.89
C ALA A 174 -16.77 27.24 -19.19
N PRO A 175 -15.54 27.75 -18.95
CA PRO A 175 -15.39 29.07 -18.35
C PRO A 175 -15.99 30.15 -19.28
N PRO A 176 -16.59 31.22 -18.71
CA PRO A 176 -17.24 32.27 -19.49
C PRO A 176 -16.26 33.12 -20.32
N PHE A 177 -14.97 33.03 -20.05
CA PHE A 177 -13.88 33.69 -20.76
C PHE A 177 -12.63 32.79 -20.76
N PRO A 178 -11.68 32.99 -21.69
CA PRO A 178 -10.46 32.20 -21.73
C PRO A 178 -9.60 32.44 -20.47
N LEU A 179 -9.24 31.35 -19.79
CA LEU A 179 -8.35 31.38 -18.63
C LEU A 179 -6.90 31.16 -19.06
N THR A 180 -5.98 31.91 -18.45
CA THR A 180 -4.53 31.74 -18.58
C THR A 180 -4.08 30.41 -17.93
N GLN A 181 -2.88 29.93 -18.24
CA GLN A 181 -2.36 28.71 -17.62
C GLN A 181 -2.22 28.82 -16.09
N GLU A 182 -1.89 29.99 -15.57
CA GLU A 182 -1.76 30.21 -14.12
C GLU A 182 -3.13 30.12 -13.44
N GLU A 183 -4.16 30.72 -14.03
CA GLU A 183 -5.54 30.64 -13.52
C GLU A 183 -6.11 29.22 -13.61
N GLN A 184 -5.84 28.51 -14.71
CA GLN A 184 -6.22 27.09 -14.84
C GLN A 184 -5.55 26.23 -13.76
N ARG A 185 -4.27 26.44 -13.48
CA ARG A 185 -3.55 25.73 -12.40
C ARG A 185 -4.13 26.06 -11.03
N ALA A 186 -4.39 27.33 -10.75
CA ALA A 186 -4.98 27.76 -9.49
C ALA A 186 -6.37 27.13 -9.27
N LEU A 187 -7.20 27.06 -10.32
CA LEU A 187 -8.51 26.42 -10.27
C LEU A 187 -8.41 24.92 -9.99
N LEU A 188 -7.49 24.21 -10.67
CA LEU A 188 -7.25 22.79 -10.46
C LEU A 188 -6.70 22.50 -9.06
N GLU A 189 -5.79 23.34 -8.57
CA GLU A 189 -5.23 23.21 -7.22
C GLU A 189 -6.32 23.43 -6.16
N PHE A 190 -7.20 24.43 -6.35
CA PHE A 190 -8.36 24.63 -5.51
C PHE A 190 -9.25 23.39 -5.48
N HIS A 191 -9.62 22.84 -6.65
CA HIS A 191 -10.45 21.63 -6.73
C HIS A 191 -9.84 20.43 -5.97
N GLN A 192 -8.52 20.24 -6.06
CA GLN A 192 -7.81 19.18 -5.36
C GLN A 192 -7.72 19.40 -3.84
N ARG A 193 -7.61 20.66 -3.40
CA ARG A 193 -7.46 21.01 -1.97
C ARG A 193 -8.79 21.24 -1.26
N ALA A 194 -9.87 21.55 -1.98
CA ALA A 194 -11.19 21.81 -1.42
C ALA A 194 -11.74 20.68 -0.51
N PRO A 195 -11.47 19.38 -0.76
CA PRO A 195 -11.86 18.30 0.17
C PRO A 195 -11.09 18.29 1.50
N LEU A 196 -9.93 18.96 1.59
CA LEU A 196 -9.12 19.06 2.80
C LEU A 196 -9.50 20.26 3.67
N LEU A 197 -10.28 21.20 3.13
CA LEU A 197 -10.75 22.40 3.82
C LEU A 197 -12.10 22.14 4.50
N THR A 198 -12.44 22.95 5.50
CA THR A 198 -13.83 23.01 6.00
C THR A 198 -14.75 23.56 4.91
N GLU A 199 -16.03 23.16 4.91
CA GLU A 199 -16.97 23.63 3.87
C GLU A 199 -17.05 25.15 3.80
N GLU A 200 -17.15 25.82 4.94
CA GLU A 200 -17.16 27.28 5.04
C GLU A 200 -15.93 27.95 4.41
N ARG A 201 -14.73 27.39 4.62
CA ARG A 201 -13.49 27.94 4.06
C ARG A 201 -13.37 27.71 2.56
N ALA A 202 -13.82 26.56 2.09
CA ALA A 202 -13.86 26.28 0.66
C ALA A 202 -14.86 27.21 -0.06
N GLU A 203 -15.99 27.51 0.58
CA GLU A 203 -16.99 28.44 0.05
C GLU A 203 -16.52 29.90 0.06
N GLU A 204 -15.85 30.34 1.13
CA GLU A 204 -15.23 31.67 1.22
C GLU A 204 -14.21 31.88 0.10
N LEU A 205 -13.29 30.92 -0.10
CA LEU A 205 -12.31 30.98 -1.19
C LEU A 205 -12.96 30.94 -2.57
N ALA A 206 -14.04 30.16 -2.74
CA ALA A 206 -14.76 30.12 -4.00
C ALA A 206 -15.39 31.49 -4.33
N GLN A 207 -15.95 32.19 -3.34
CA GLN A 207 -16.54 33.52 -3.53
C GLN A 207 -15.51 34.57 -3.97
N LEU A 208 -14.24 34.43 -3.58
CA LEU A 208 -13.17 35.34 -4.00
C LEU A 208 -12.82 35.22 -5.49
N ALA A 209 -13.19 34.12 -6.15
CA ALA A 209 -12.92 33.88 -7.57
C ALA A 209 -13.87 34.65 -8.51
N LEU A 210 -14.24 35.88 -8.19
CA LEU A 210 -14.94 36.76 -9.13
C LEU A 210 -13.95 37.13 -10.26
N PRO A 211 -14.36 37.06 -11.55
CA PRO A 211 -15.72 36.97 -12.09
C PRO A 211 -16.24 35.55 -12.40
N LEU A 212 -15.47 34.48 -12.15
CA LEU A 212 -15.82 33.10 -12.51
C LEU A 212 -17.09 32.59 -11.82
N THR A 213 -17.32 32.99 -10.57
CA THR A 213 -18.52 32.61 -9.82
C THR A 213 -19.74 33.45 -10.18
N ALA A 214 -19.59 34.51 -10.97
CA ALA A 214 -20.65 35.45 -11.37
C ALA A 214 -21.53 35.96 -10.21
N GLY A 215 -20.94 36.18 -9.03
CA GLY A 215 -21.66 36.65 -7.85
C GLY A 215 -22.47 35.58 -7.10
N LEU A 216 -22.28 34.29 -7.43
CA LEU A 216 -22.81 33.20 -6.61
C LEU A 216 -22.13 33.17 -5.24
N GLU A 217 -22.90 32.84 -4.21
CA GLU A 217 -22.43 32.74 -2.82
C GLU A 217 -22.49 31.30 -2.29
N GLY A 218 -21.74 31.05 -1.22
CA GLY A 218 -21.71 29.79 -0.50
C GLY A 218 -21.39 28.57 -1.38
N GLY A 219 -22.11 27.47 -1.13
CA GLY A 219 -21.94 26.21 -1.85
C GLY A 219 -22.20 26.29 -3.36
N ALA A 220 -23.00 27.25 -3.84
CA ALA A 220 -23.25 27.44 -5.27
C ALA A 220 -22.02 27.98 -6.02
N ALA A 221 -21.27 28.88 -5.38
CA ALA A 221 -20.00 29.40 -5.88
C ALA A 221 -18.98 28.27 -6.05
N ARG A 222 -18.82 27.46 -5.00
CA ARG A 222 -17.93 26.30 -4.97
C ARG A 222 -18.28 25.28 -6.06
N ALA A 223 -19.56 24.88 -6.13
CA ALA A 223 -20.01 23.89 -7.10
C ALA A 223 -19.77 24.35 -8.55
N ARG A 224 -19.82 25.66 -8.83
CA ARG A 224 -19.51 26.18 -10.15
C ARG A 224 -18.03 26.07 -10.48
N LEU A 225 -17.12 26.45 -9.57
CA LEU A 225 -15.68 26.30 -9.77
C LEU A 225 -15.29 24.84 -9.99
N ASP A 226 -15.91 23.92 -9.25
CA ASP A 226 -15.67 22.49 -9.42
C ASP A 226 -16.09 22.00 -10.82
N ARG A 227 -17.23 22.45 -11.36
CA ARG A 227 -17.64 22.10 -12.73
C ARG A 227 -16.72 22.68 -13.81
N ILE A 228 -16.16 23.87 -13.59
CA ILE A 228 -15.19 24.48 -14.51
C ILE A 228 -13.84 23.74 -14.45
N ALA A 229 -13.40 23.33 -13.25
CA ALA A 229 -12.20 22.51 -13.09
C ALA A 229 -12.37 21.15 -13.80
N GLU A 230 -13.53 20.51 -13.65
CA GLU A 230 -13.89 19.26 -14.32
C GLU A 230 -13.88 19.39 -15.86
N TYR A 231 -14.31 20.54 -16.40
CA TYR A 231 -14.24 20.81 -17.85
C TYR A 231 -12.80 20.78 -18.36
N HIS A 232 -11.88 21.47 -17.68
CA HIS A 232 -10.47 21.51 -18.08
C HIS A 232 -9.77 20.15 -17.93
N MET A 233 -10.10 19.37 -16.91
CA MET A 233 -9.61 17.98 -16.78
C MET A 233 -10.12 17.10 -17.92
N GLY A 234 -11.37 17.26 -18.34
CA GLY A 234 -11.97 16.52 -19.45
C GLY A 234 -11.36 16.84 -20.82
N VAL A 235 -11.05 18.12 -21.08
CA VAL A 235 -10.38 18.56 -22.31
C VAL A 235 -8.97 17.97 -22.40
N ALA A 236 -8.19 18.05 -21.31
CA ALA A 236 -6.82 17.51 -21.27
C ALA A 236 -6.74 15.99 -21.52
N LEU A 237 -7.78 15.24 -21.12
CA LEU A 237 -7.85 13.80 -21.38
C LEU A 237 -8.15 13.47 -22.86
N ARG A 238 -8.91 14.31 -23.56
CA ARG A 238 -9.19 14.11 -25.00
C ARG A 238 -7.97 14.44 -25.86
N GLU A 239 -7.26 15.51 -25.54
CA GLU A 239 -6.05 15.91 -26.27
C GLU A 239 -4.90 14.89 -26.15
N ARG A 240 -4.83 14.12 -25.07
CA ARG A 240 -3.85 13.02 -24.91
C ARG A 240 -4.23 11.72 -25.59
N SER A 241 -5.48 11.58 -26.04
CA SER A 241 -6.00 10.37 -26.69
C SER A 241 -5.98 10.43 -28.22
N GLN A 242 -5.55 11.58 -28.77
CA GLN A 242 -5.29 11.80 -30.20
C GLN A 242 -3.78 11.88 -30.43
#